data_AF-A0A3S1NII4-F1
#
_entry.id   AF-A0A3S1NII4-F1
#
_cell.length_a   1.000
_cell.length_b   1.000
_cell.length_c   1.000
_cell.angle_alpha   90.00
_cell.angle_beta   90.00
_cell.angle_gamma   90.00
#
_symmetry.space_group_name_H-M   'P 1'
#
loop_
_entity.id
_entity.type
_entity.pdbx_description
1 polymer ?
#
loop_
_entity_poly.entity_id
_entity_poly.type
_entity_poly.pdbx_seq_one_letter_code
_entity_poly.pdbx_strand_id
1 'polypeptide(L)'
;AMSHVASMIAHGVFEKWPDLYFVIIECGVAWVPSVLWRLDADYKALRKETPWLKMLPSEYCRRNIRFSTQPLEQPANIQHLWSTLEAMDGENTLMFASDYPHWDYDDANTLQIPPAWKGKIMGLNALEVYKRIPRAQAANAA
;
A
#
# COMPACT_ATOMS: atom_id res chain seq x y z
N ALA A 1 3.61 11.26 5.59
CA ALA A 1 2.85 10.33 4.71
C ALA A 1 1.38 10.73 4.53
N MET A 2 0.58 10.75 5.60
CA MET A 2 -0.87 10.99 5.58
C MET A 2 -1.34 12.14 4.68
N SER A 3 -0.83 13.37 4.92
CA SER A 3 -1.24 14.55 4.16
C SER A 3 -0.90 14.47 2.67
N HIS A 4 0.20 13.79 2.31
CA HIS A 4 0.56 13.57 0.91
C HIS A 4 -0.38 12.59 0.24
N VAL A 5 -0.72 11.47 0.87
CA VAL A 5 -1.72 10.53 0.34
C VAL A 5 -3.06 11.21 0.15
N ALA A 6 -3.55 11.94 1.17
CA ALA A 6 -4.78 12.70 1.07
C ALA A 6 -4.74 13.73 -0.06
N SER A 7 -3.64 14.49 -0.19
CA SER A 7 -3.49 15.50 -1.25
C SER A 7 -3.47 14.88 -2.65
N MET A 8 -2.70 13.81 -2.86
CA MET A 8 -2.59 13.12 -4.16
C MET A 8 -3.95 12.58 -4.63
N ILE A 9 -4.71 12.01 -3.70
CA ILE A 9 -6.05 11.49 -3.99
C ILE A 9 -7.04 12.66 -4.19
N ALA A 10 -7.19 13.55 -3.21
CA ALA A 10 -8.22 14.59 -3.20
C ALA A 10 -8.10 15.54 -4.40
N HIS A 11 -6.89 15.87 -4.84
CA HIS A 11 -6.65 16.75 -5.99
C HIS A 11 -6.70 16.02 -7.35
N GLY A 12 -7.08 14.74 -7.39
CA GLY A 12 -7.31 14.02 -8.64
C GLY A 12 -6.05 13.70 -9.43
N VAL A 13 -4.89 13.58 -8.79
CA VAL A 13 -3.64 13.22 -9.48
C VAL A 13 -3.82 11.89 -10.22
N PHE A 14 -4.42 10.89 -9.57
CA PHE A 14 -4.67 9.58 -10.18
C PHE A 14 -5.85 9.54 -11.15
N GLU A 15 -6.65 10.60 -11.23
CA GLU A 15 -7.62 10.78 -12.32
C GLU A 15 -6.92 11.30 -13.58
N LYS A 16 -5.97 12.22 -13.42
CA LYS A 16 -5.19 12.77 -14.53
C LYS A 16 -4.14 11.77 -15.05
N TRP A 17 -3.53 11.00 -14.17
CA TRP A 17 -2.52 9.99 -14.48
C TRP A 17 -2.91 8.64 -13.88
N PRO A 18 -3.81 7.88 -14.53
CA PRO A 18 -4.37 6.64 -13.97
C PRO A 18 -3.33 5.52 -13.77
N ASP A 19 -2.24 5.53 -14.54
CA ASP A 19 -1.17 4.54 -14.46
C ASP A 19 -0.02 4.96 -13.52
N LEU A 20 -0.11 6.13 -12.88
CA LEU A 20 0.90 6.57 -11.92
C LEU A 20 0.80 5.77 -10.64
N TYR A 21 1.92 5.16 -10.23
CA TYR A 21 2.08 4.61 -8.89
C TYR A 21 2.75 5.61 -7.96
N PHE A 22 2.23 5.72 -6.75
CA PHE A 22 2.84 6.46 -5.65
C PHE A 22 3.23 5.49 -4.54
N VAL A 23 4.52 5.39 -4.25
CA VAL A 23 5.05 4.45 -3.25
C VAL A 23 5.40 5.22 -1.99
N ILE A 24 4.80 4.82 -0.87
CA ILE A 24 5.14 5.29 0.47
C ILE A 24 6.18 4.34 1.05
N ILE A 25 7.34 4.88 1.44
CA ILE A 25 8.47 4.11 1.96
C ILE A 25 8.74 4.58 3.40
N GLU A 26 8.97 3.63 4.31
CA GLU A 26 9.44 3.87 5.68
C GLU A 26 8.53 4.82 6.49
N CYS A 27 7.22 4.53 6.53
CA CYS A 27 6.23 5.42 7.17
C CYS A 27 5.24 4.70 8.10
N GLY A 28 5.43 3.41 8.35
CA GLY A 28 4.41 2.57 8.95
C GLY A 28 3.10 2.56 8.14
N VAL A 29 2.13 1.76 8.59
CA VAL A 29 0.89 1.55 7.85
C VAL A 29 -0.37 1.57 8.72
N ALA A 30 -0.25 1.58 10.04
CA ALA A 30 -1.41 1.52 10.93
C ALA A 30 -2.34 2.75 10.82
N TRP A 31 -1.83 3.87 10.32
CA TRP A 31 -2.64 5.06 10.04
C TRP A 31 -3.54 4.91 8.81
N VAL A 32 -3.17 4.04 7.85
CA VAL A 32 -3.77 3.99 6.51
C VAL A 32 -5.28 3.73 6.55
N PRO A 33 -5.81 2.69 7.24
CA PRO A 33 -7.25 2.43 7.24
C PRO A 33 -8.06 3.63 7.74
N SER A 34 -7.63 4.24 8.85
CA SER A 34 -8.33 5.37 9.46
C SER A 34 -8.40 6.59 8.55
N VAL A 35 -7.33 6.89 7.81
CA VAL A 35 -7.30 7.98 6.83
C VAL A 35 -8.23 7.67 5.65
N LEU A 36 -8.19 6.45 5.12
CA LEU A 36 -9.04 6.07 3.99
C LEU A 36 -10.53 6.08 4.36
N TRP A 37 -10.91 5.60 5.54
CA TRP A 37 -12.29 5.67 6.01
C TRP A 37 -12.79 7.12 6.14
N ARG A 38 -11.94 8.01 6.65
CA ARG A 38 -12.28 9.44 6.74
C ARG A 38 -12.44 10.05 5.36
N LEU A 39 -11.49 9.81 4.45
CA LEU A 39 -11.57 10.34 3.08
C LEU A 39 -12.80 9.82 2.33
N ASP A 40 -13.16 8.54 2.48
CA ASP A 40 -14.38 7.98 1.88
C ASP A 40 -15.66 8.61 2.45
N ALA A 41 -15.70 8.89 3.76
CA ALA A 41 -16.80 9.60 4.39
C ALA A 41 -16.90 11.05 3.88
N ASP A 42 -15.78 11.77 3.82
CA ASP A 42 -15.72 13.15 3.36
C ASP A 42 -16.06 13.25 1.86
N TYR A 43 -15.61 12.32 1.03
CA TYR A 43 -15.99 12.23 -0.39
C TYR A 43 -17.51 12.10 -0.57
N LYS A 44 -18.18 11.30 0.27
CA LYS A 44 -19.64 11.13 0.23
C LYS A 44 -20.37 12.39 0.71
N ALA A 45 -19.91 12.98 1.81
CA ALA A 45 -20.56 14.14 2.43
C ALA A 45 -20.31 15.46 1.67
N LEU A 46 -19.12 15.62 1.11
CA LEU A 46 -18.63 16.85 0.48
C LEU A 46 -18.33 16.63 -1.01
N ARG A 47 -19.11 15.75 -1.68
CA ARG A 47 -18.86 15.33 -3.07
C ARG A 47 -18.62 16.49 -4.03
N LYS A 48 -19.29 17.63 -3.83
CA LYS A 48 -19.14 18.85 -4.64
C LYS A 48 -17.75 19.51 -4.59
N GLU A 49 -16.96 19.26 -3.55
CA GLU A 49 -15.62 19.85 -3.36
C GLU A 49 -14.54 19.14 -4.20
N THR A 50 -14.81 17.88 -4.61
CA THR A 50 -13.89 17.07 -5.42
C THR A 50 -14.58 16.50 -6.67
N PRO A 51 -15.22 17.34 -7.52
CA PRO A 51 -16.08 16.91 -8.64
C PRO A 51 -15.39 15.96 -9.63
N TRP A 52 -14.06 16.09 -9.78
CA TRP A 52 -13.24 15.26 -10.68
C TRP A 52 -13.08 13.80 -10.24
N LEU A 53 -13.21 13.46 -8.96
CA LEU A 53 -13.02 12.09 -8.49
C LEU A 53 -14.20 11.19 -8.90
N LYS A 54 -13.94 10.10 -9.61
CA LYS A 54 -14.95 9.15 -10.09
C LYS A 54 -15.16 7.91 -9.21
N MET A 55 -14.22 7.64 -8.31
CA MET A 55 -14.19 6.49 -7.39
C MET A 55 -14.07 6.97 -5.95
N LEU A 56 -14.25 6.06 -4.98
CA LEU A 56 -13.94 6.34 -3.59
C LEU A 56 -12.43 6.57 -3.41
N PRO A 57 -12.01 7.49 -2.52
CA PRO A 57 -10.59 7.65 -2.14
C PRO A 57 -9.86 6.33 -1.84
N SER A 58 -10.50 5.40 -1.12
CA SER A 58 -9.92 4.09 -0.84
C SER A 58 -9.67 3.24 -2.09
N GLU A 59 -10.48 3.38 -3.14
CA GLU A 59 -10.30 2.68 -4.42
C GLU A 59 -9.10 3.21 -5.19
N TYR A 60 -8.86 4.53 -5.17
CA TYR A 60 -7.61 5.09 -5.71
C TYR A 60 -6.40 4.62 -4.94
N CYS A 61 -6.48 4.52 -3.61
CA CYS A 61 -5.39 4.01 -2.79
C CYS A 61 -5.01 2.58 -3.21
N ARG A 62 -5.99 1.67 -3.30
CA ARG A 62 -5.77 0.28 -3.75
C ARG A 62 -5.16 0.21 -5.16
N ARG A 63 -5.66 1.04 -6.09
CA ARG A 63 -5.20 1.05 -7.49
C ARG A 63 -3.81 1.63 -7.66
N ASN A 64 -3.51 2.77 -7.03
CA ASN A 64 -2.38 3.62 -7.38
C ASN A 64 -1.31 3.74 -6.29
N ILE A 65 -1.59 3.32 -5.05
CA ILE A 65 -0.66 3.51 -3.93
C ILE A 65 -0.12 2.15 -3.49
N ARG A 66 1.18 2.12 -3.17
CA ARG A 66 1.85 1.00 -2.51
C ARG A 66 2.56 1.48 -1.27
N PHE A 67 2.73 0.59 -0.31
CA PHE A 67 3.37 0.87 0.98
C PHE A 67 4.52 -0.11 1.20
N SER A 68 5.66 0.36 1.70
CA SER A 68 6.70 -0.54 2.18
C SER A 68 6.28 -1.24 3.46
N THR A 69 6.83 -2.43 3.70
CA THR A 69 6.65 -3.13 4.98
C THR A 69 7.39 -2.42 6.09
N GLN A 70 8.67 -2.07 5.91
CA GLN A 70 9.44 -1.47 6.99
C GLN A 70 9.01 0.01 7.21
N PRO A 71 8.90 0.46 8.47
CA PRO A 71 8.72 -0.37 9.68
C PRO A 71 7.26 -0.78 9.85
N LEU A 72 6.97 -2.09 9.98
CA LEU A 72 5.62 -2.54 10.36
C LEU A 72 5.43 -2.33 11.86
N GLU A 73 4.21 -1.97 12.26
CA GLU A 73 3.87 -1.83 13.67
C GLU A 73 3.98 -3.17 14.42
N GLN A 74 4.48 -3.12 15.66
CA GLN A 74 4.69 -4.30 16.50
C GLN A 74 3.74 -4.29 17.72
N PRO A 75 2.43 -4.53 17.54
CA PRO A 75 1.50 -4.61 18.66
C PRO A 75 1.73 -5.87 19.51
N ALA A 76 1.34 -5.82 20.78
CA ALA A 76 1.43 -6.97 21.69
C ALA A 76 0.63 -8.21 21.19
N ASN A 77 -0.44 -7.97 20.42
CA ASN A 77 -1.23 -9.01 19.76
C ASN A 77 -1.10 -8.86 18.24
N ILE A 78 -0.49 -9.85 17.60
CA ILE A 78 -0.22 -9.82 16.15
C ILE A 78 -1.50 -9.72 15.30
N GLN A 79 -2.64 -10.20 15.81
CA GLN A 79 -3.93 -10.10 15.13
C GLN A 79 -4.37 -8.65 14.97
N HIS A 80 -3.94 -7.72 15.83
CA HIS A 80 -4.21 -6.29 15.63
C HIS A 80 -3.47 -5.75 14.40
N LEU A 81 -2.23 -6.19 14.17
CA LEU A 81 -1.50 -5.84 12.96
C LEU A 81 -2.23 -6.44 11.75
N TRP A 82 -2.54 -7.73 11.76
CA TRP A 82 -3.17 -8.38 10.60
C TRP A 82 -4.52 -7.77 10.24
N SER A 83 -5.39 -7.50 11.21
CA SER A 83 -6.66 -6.80 10.96
C SER A 83 -6.45 -5.40 10.37
N THR A 84 -5.39 -4.70 10.78
CA THR A 84 -5.02 -3.40 10.24
C THR A 84 -4.55 -3.52 8.78
N LEU A 85 -3.72 -4.53 8.48
CA LEU A 85 -3.26 -4.81 7.12
C LEU A 85 -4.43 -5.22 6.22
N GLU A 86 -5.35 -6.05 6.70
CA GLU A 86 -6.58 -6.43 5.97
C GLU A 86 -7.43 -5.19 5.66
N ALA A 87 -7.63 -4.30 6.63
CA ALA A 87 -8.44 -3.09 6.46
C ALA A 87 -7.89 -2.12 5.40
N MET A 88 -6.58 -2.15 5.11
CA MET A 88 -5.95 -1.36 4.06
C MET A 88 -5.71 -2.11 2.74
N ASP A 89 -6.21 -3.35 2.59
CA ASP A 89 -5.91 -4.22 1.45
C ASP A 89 -4.40 -4.51 1.31
N GLY A 90 -3.76 -4.82 2.43
CA GLY A 90 -2.32 -5.01 2.55
C GLY A 90 -1.77 -6.13 1.65
N GLU A 91 -2.54 -7.19 1.40
CA GLU A 91 -2.16 -8.27 0.49
C GLU A 91 -1.74 -7.75 -0.89
N ASN A 92 -2.45 -6.74 -1.41
CA ASN A 92 -2.28 -6.22 -2.76
C ASN A 92 -1.51 -4.89 -2.79
N THR A 93 -1.36 -4.22 -1.64
CA THR A 93 -0.76 -2.88 -1.57
C THR A 93 0.61 -2.84 -0.87
N LEU A 94 0.96 -3.84 -0.06
CA LEU A 94 2.27 -3.91 0.59
C LEU A 94 3.36 -4.42 -0.35
N MET A 95 4.56 -3.87 -0.20
CA MET A 95 5.79 -4.34 -0.83
C MET A 95 6.86 -4.50 0.22
N PHE A 96 7.57 -5.61 0.22
CA PHE A 96 8.69 -5.81 1.12
C PHE A 96 9.76 -4.72 0.91
N ALA A 97 10.22 -4.16 2.02
CA ALA A 97 11.45 -3.39 2.11
C ALA A 97 12.15 -3.78 3.42
N SER A 98 13.47 -3.94 3.37
CA SER A 98 14.25 -4.21 4.59
C SER A 98 14.71 -2.93 5.28
N ASP A 99 14.92 -1.85 4.52
CA ASP A 99 15.58 -0.62 4.99
C ASP A 99 17.01 -0.82 5.52
N TYR A 100 17.70 -1.84 5.01
CA TYR A 100 19.13 -2.02 5.27
C TYR A 100 19.95 -0.85 4.71
N PRO A 101 20.92 -0.28 5.45
CA PRO A 101 21.54 -0.79 6.68
C PRO A 101 21.07 -0.11 7.97
N HIS A 102 19.84 0.38 8.05
CA HIS A 102 19.33 0.98 9.28
C HIS A 102 19.33 -0.03 10.45
N TRP A 103 19.37 0.50 11.67
CA TRP A 103 19.49 -0.31 12.88
C TRP A 103 18.22 -1.13 13.18
N ASP A 104 17.08 -0.65 12.68
CA ASP A 104 15.73 -1.21 12.77
C ASP A 104 15.29 -1.85 11.43
N TYR A 105 16.24 -2.34 10.64
CA TYR A 105 15.94 -3.07 9.42
C TYR A 105 15.07 -4.32 9.68
N ASP A 106 14.23 -4.66 8.71
CA ASP A 106 13.43 -5.88 8.72
C ASP A 106 14.13 -7.03 7.98
N ASP A 107 14.20 -8.21 8.60
CA ASP A 107 14.63 -9.46 7.95
C ASP A 107 13.46 -10.09 7.17
N ALA A 108 13.72 -10.40 5.90
CA ALA A 108 12.78 -11.05 4.98
C ALA A 108 12.19 -12.37 5.49
N ASN A 109 12.87 -13.04 6.43
CA ASN A 109 12.47 -14.32 6.99
C ASN A 109 11.61 -14.20 8.25
N THR A 110 11.66 -13.06 8.95
CA THR A 110 10.98 -12.86 10.24
C THR A 110 9.80 -11.87 10.16
N LEU A 111 9.59 -11.26 9.00
CA LEU A 111 8.48 -10.34 8.74
C LEU A 111 7.11 -10.95 9.12
N GLN A 112 6.37 -10.25 9.99
CA GLN A 112 5.13 -10.72 10.60
C GLN A 112 3.87 -10.41 9.76
N ILE A 113 3.80 -10.95 8.55
CA ILE A 113 2.62 -10.84 7.66
C ILE A 113 1.80 -12.14 7.61
N PRO A 114 0.51 -12.10 7.23
CA PRO A 114 -0.25 -13.31 6.96
C PRO A 114 0.49 -14.23 5.97
N PRO A 115 0.71 -15.53 6.28
CA PRO A 115 1.54 -16.41 5.45
C PRO A 115 1.08 -16.53 3.99
N ALA A 116 -0.23 -16.49 3.76
CA ALA A 116 -0.81 -16.57 2.42
C ALA A 116 -0.41 -15.38 1.51
N TRP A 117 -0.02 -14.24 2.10
CA TRP A 117 0.32 -13.02 1.36
C TRP A 117 1.79 -12.95 0.95
N LYS A 118 2.64 -13.86 1.48
CA LYS A 118 4.10 -13.79 1.33
C LYS A 118 4.54 -13.64 -0.12
N GLY A 119 3.98 -14.43 -1.04
CA GLY A 119 4.35 -14.35 -2.47
C GLY A 119 4.11 -12.96 -3.07
N LYS A 120 2.98 -12.33 -2.72
CA LYS A 120 2.62 -11.00 -3.21
C LYS A 120 3.52 -9.91 -2.62
N ILE A 121 3.63 -9.89 -1.30
CA ILE A 121 4.38 -8.85 -0.57
C ILE A 121 5.88 -8.93 -0.88
N MET A 122 6.44 -10.14 -0.95
CA MET A 122 7.88 -10.33 -1.17
C MET A 122 8.34 -10.08 -2.61
N GLY A 123 7.43 -9.85 -3.57
CA GLY A 123 7.88 -9.57 -4.93
C GLY A 123 6.79 -9.24 -5.95
N LEU A 124 5.66 -9.96 -5.98
CA LEU A 124 4.70 -9.77 -7.09
C LEU A 124 4.12 -8.35 -7.14
N ASN A 125 3.80 -7.75 -5.98
CA ASN A 125 3.29 -6.39 -5.91
C ASN A 125 4.33 -5.37 -6.43
N ALA A 126 5.62 -5.60 -6.14
CA ALA A 126 6.70 -4.75 -6.65
C ALA A 126 6.88 -4.87 -8.17
N LEU A 127 6.65 -6.06 -8.76
CA LEU A 127 6.71 -6.29 -10.20
C LEU A 127 5.54 -5.66 -10.98
N GLU A 128 4.47 -5.23 -10.31
CA GLU A 128 3.41 -4.41 -10.91
C GLU A 128 3.85 -2.96 -11.08
N VAL A 129 4.54 -2.42 -10.07
CA VAL A 129 5.02 -1.03 -10.02
C VAL A 129 6.26 -0.86 -10.90
N TYR A 130 7.28 -1.69 -10.70
CA TYR A 130 8.59 -1.54 -11.31
C TYR A 130 8.68 -2.33 -12.62
N LYS A 131 7.95 -1.88 -13.64
CA LYS A 131 7.80 -2.56 -14.95
C LYS A 131 9.12 -2.77 -15.72
N ARG A 132 10.23 -2.16 -15.30
CA ARG A 132 11.56 -2.35 -15.89
C ARG A 132 12.29 -3.59 -15.35
N ILE A 133 11.83 -4.18 -14.26
CA ILE A 133 12.40 -5.41 -13.73
C ILE A 133 11.98 -6.55 -14.67
N PRO A 134 12.94 -7.31 -15.25
CA PRO A 134 12.61 -8.45 -16.09
C PRO A 134 11.79 -9.45 -15.29
N ARG A 135 10.60 -9.80 -15.78
CA ARG A 135 9.88 -10.95 -15.26
C ARG A 135 10.65 -12.18 -15.69
N ALA A 136 11.14 -12.97 -14.75
CA ALA A 136 11.67 -14.29 -15.07
C ALA A 136 10.58 -15.01 -15.89
N GLN A 137 10.87 -15.33 -17.16
CA GLN A 137 10.01 -16.23 -17.91
C GLN A 137 9.88 -17.46 -17.02
N ALA A 138 8.64 -17.85 -16.68
CA ALA A 138 8.40 -19.11 -16.01
C ALA A 138 9.18 -20.15 -16.80
N ALA A 139 10.23 -20.70 -16.21
CA ALA A 139 11.05 -21.71 -16.85
C ALA A 139 10.05 -22.77 -17.31
N ASN A 140 9.96 -22.97 -18.62
CA ASN A 140 9.08 -23.94 -19.24
C ASN A 140 9.29 -25.27 -18.51
N ALA A 141 8.34 -25.64 -17.66
CA ALA A 141 8.23 -26.98 -17.12
C ALA A 141 7.70 -27.84 -18.27
N ALA A 142 8.65 -28.31 -19.07
CA ALA A 142 8.50 -29.47 -19.94
C ALA A 142 8.59 -30.76 -19.10
#